data_AF-A0A7V6T870-F1
#
_entry.id   AF-A0A7V6T870-F1
#
_cell.length_a   1.000
_cell.length_b   1.000
_cell.length_c   1.000
_cell.angle_alpha   90.00
_cell.angle_beta   90.00
_cell.angle_gamma   90.00
#
_symmetry.space_group_name_H-M   'P 1'
#
loop_
_entity.id
_entity.type
_entity.pdbx_description
1 polymer ?
#
loop_
_entity_poly.entity_id
_entity_poly.type
_entity_poly.pdbx_seq_one_letter_code
_entity_poly.pdbx_strand_id
1 'polypeptide(L)'
;VDGSFTLGGAVIAVVLKNGLSPVIGSVIALIVGLAAGLLTGILHVEIKISNLLSGILVMGILYSVNLRIMGRANIPIFSQANIFSNFDPLMIIIIIAAIFKVSLDFFLRTGLGYTLKAVGDNPQMVKSLGIDIGKIKIFGLMLSNGMVAFSGSIMAQYSGFSDISMGIGTLILGIASIIIGTSVIKKGRYLRETTLVIAGTIIYQITIYFAMNTGLTPVDLKMIASVVIVIFMGVSNMKASESKRGRRMIDNA
;
A
#
# COMPACT_ATOMS: atom_id res chain seq x y z
N VAL A 1 -4.50 5.83 -2.45
CA VAL A 1 -3.15 5.29 -2.13
C VAL A 1 -2.10 6.40 -2.18
N ASP A 2 -1.66 6.87 -3.35
CA ASP A 2 -0.58 7.87 -3.47
C ASP A 2 -0.81 9.13 -2.62
N GLY A 3 -1.97 9.77 -2.76
CA GLY A 3 -2.32 10.95 -1.96
C GLY A 3 -2.39 10.69 -0.45
N SER A 4 -2.86 9.50 -0.04
CA SER A 4 -2.97 9.10 1.37
C SER A 4 -1.60 8.80 1.99
N PHE A 5 -0.66 8.28 1.19
CA PHE A 5 0.73 8.10 1.62
C PHE A 5 1.37 9.44 1.92
N THR A 6 1.25 10.40 1.00
CA THR A 6 1.74 11.77 1.21
C THR A 6 1.07 12.42 2.41
N LEU A 7 -0.25 12.22 2.60
CA LEU A 7 -1.01 12.75 3.73
C LEU A 7 -0.46 12.27 5.07
N GLY A 8 -0.07 11.00 5.18
CA GLY A 8 0.54 10.47 6.39
C GLY A 8 1.87 11.15 6.74
N GLY A 9 2.73 11.37 5.74
CA GLY A 9 3.99 12.10 5.95
C GLY A 9 3.79 13.60 6.21
N ALA A 10 2.78 14.22 5.58
CA ALA A 10 2.40 15.61 5.83
C ALA A 10 1.94 15.83 7.27
N VAL A 11 1.09 14.93 7.80
CA VAL A 11 0.59 14.98 9.17
C VAL A 11 1.73 14.83 10.17
N ILE A 12 2.60 13.81 10.03
CA ILE A 12 3.71 13.61 10.98
C ILE A 12 4.70 14.78 10.94
N ALA A 13 4.96 15.37 9.77
CA ALA A 13 5.85 16.52 9.64
C ALA A 13 5.37 17.71 10.46
N VAL A 14 4.08 18.00 10.41
CA VAL A 14 3.46 19.09 11.20
C VAL A 14 3.44 18.76 12.68
N VAL A 15 3.07 17.53 13.04
CA VAL A 15 3.01 17.10 14.45
C VAL A 15 4.39 17.17 15.10
N LEU A 16 5.43 16.66 14.44
CA LEU A 16 6.80 16.69 14.95
C LEU A 16 7.36 18.12 15.01
N LYS A 17 7.04 18.97 14.02
CA LYS A 17 7.43 20.39 14.06
C LYS A 17 6.79 21.14 15.24
N ASN A 18 5.60 20.72 15.67
CA ASN A 18 4.90 21.25 16.83
C ASN A 18 5.36 20.62 18.17
N GLY A 19 6.39 19.77 18.17
CA GLY A 19 6.97 19.19 19.39
C GLY A 19 6.14 18.05 20.02
N LEU A 20 5.14 17.53 19.31
CA LEU A 20 4.34 16.39 19.78
C LEU A 20 5.07 15.07 19.57
N SER A 21 4.70 14.04 20.33
CA SER A 21 5.37 12.75 20.26
C SER A 21 5.20 12.06 18.88
N PRO A 22 6.23 11.37 18.39
CA PRO A 22 6.19 10.68 17.09
C PRO A 22 5.09 9.60 17.01
N VAL A 23 4.83 8.91 18.12
CA VAL A 23 3.82 7.85 18.20
C VAL A 23 2.41 8.44 18.03
N ILE A 24 2.12 9.56 18.69
CA ILE A 24 0.83 10.26 18.53
C ILE A 24 0.67 10.72 17.08
N GLY A 25 1.72 11.27 16.48
CA GLY A 25 1.69 11.68 15.08
C GLY A 25 1.37 10.54 14.11
N SER A 26 1.96 9.36 14.31
CA SER A 26 1.65 8.18 13.51
C SER A 26 0.22 7.68 13.70
N VAL A 27 -0.34 7.76 14.91
CA VAL A 27 -1.76 7.42 15.15
C VAL A 27 -2.69 8.42 14.47
N ILE A 28 -2.39 9.73 14.55
CA ILE A 28 -3.17 10.77 13.84
C ILE A 28 -3.09 10.53 12.33
N ALA A 29 -1.91 10.22 11.80
CA ALA A 29 -1.73 9.91 10.38
C ALA A 29 -2.61 8.73 9.94
N LEU A 30 -2.74 7.68 10.77
CA LEU A 30 -3.63 6.55 10.51
C LEU A 30 -5.09 7.01 10.45
N ILE A 31 -5.56 7.79 11.42
CA ILE A 31 -6.96 8.28 11.50
C ILE A 31 -7.29 9.16 10.28
N VAL A 32 -6.40 10.09 9.93
CA VAL A 32 -6.57 10.96 8.77
C VAL A 32 -6.53 10.15 7.46
N GLY A 33 -5.73 9.08 7.40
CA GLY A 33 -5.75 8.11 6.30
C GLY A 33 -7.06 7.33 6.19
N LEU A 34 -7.68 6.94 7.32
CA LEU A 34 -9.01 6.32 7.33
C LEU A 34 -10.06 7.27 6.75
N ALA A 35 -10.00 8.56 7.11
CA ALA A 35 -10.90 9.58 6.58
C ALA A 35 -10.71 9.79 5.06
N ALA A 36 -9.47 9.77 4.57
CA ALA A 36 -9.19 9.79 3.13
C ALA A 36 -9.77 8.56 2.40
N GLY A 37 -9.73 7.40 3.03
CA GLY A 37 -10.34 6.19 2.48
C GLY A 37 -11.86 6.20 2.54
N LEU A 38 -12.45 6.81 3.56
CA LEU A 38 -13.89 7.04 3.65
C LEU A 38 -14.35 7.93 2.50
N LEU A 39 -13.64 9.03 2.24
CA LEU A 39 -13.91 9.92 1.11
C LEU A 39 -13.86 9.15 -0.22
N THR A 40 -12.80 8.36 -0.44
CA THR A 40 -12.69 7.51 -1.65
C THR A 40 -13.85 6.52 -1.77
N GLY A 41 -14.25 5.93 -0.65
CA GLY A 41 -15.36 4.99 -0.57
C GLY A 41 -16.70 5.63 -0.91
N ILE A 42 -17.00 6.78 -0.34
CA ILE A 42 -18.25 7.54 -0.61
C ILE A 42 -18.33 7.89 -2.09
N LEU A 43 -17.24 8.43 -2.67
CA LEU A 43 -17.22 8.78 -4.10
C LEU A 43 -17.43 7.55 -5.00
N HIS A 44 -16.84 6.41 -4.66
CA HIS A 44 -16.99 5.19 -5.46
C HIS A 44 -18.37 4.53 -5.30
N VAL A 45 -18.87 4.43 -4.08
CA VAL A 45 -20.06 3.64 -3.74
C VAL A 45 -21.35 4.45 -3.82
N GLU A 46 -21.39 5.64 -3.21
CA GLU A 46 -22.58 6.47 -3.16
C GLU A 46 -22.77 7.24 -4.47
N ILE A 47 -21.69 7.86 -4.98
CA ILE A 47 -21.72 8.65 -6.22
C ILE A 47 -21.58 7.77 -7.47
N LYS A 48 -21.32 6.46 -7.30
CA LYS A 48 -21.20 5.45 -8.37
C LYS A 48 -20.14 5.80 -9.44
N ILE A 49 -19.08 6.51 -9.03
CA ILE A 49 -17.94 6.82 -9.89
C ILE A 49 -17.07 5.57 -10.03
N SER A 50 -16.39 5.39 -11.17
CA SER A 50 -15.43 4.29 -11.34
C SER A 50 -14.33 4.35 -10.27
N ASN A 51 -13.84 3.18 -9.82
CA ASN A 51 -12.86 3.12 -8.73
C ASN A 51 -11.56 3.88 -9.08
N LEU A 52 -11.13 3.79 -10.35
CA LEU A 52 -9.95 4.51 -10.83
C LEU A 52 -10.15 6.03 -10.78
N LEU A 53 -11.30 6.53 -11.27
CA LEU A 53 -11.57 7.97 -11.30
C LEU A 53 -11.74 8.52 -9.89
N SER A 54 -12.43 7.80 -8.99
CA SER A 54 -12.50 8.14 -7.57
C SER A 54 -11.10 8.29 -6.95
N GLY A 55 -10.20 7.33 -7.24
CA GLY A 55 -8.83 7.37 -6.75
C GLY A 55 -8.04 8.60 -7.23
N ILE A 56 -8.13 8.94 -8.52
CA ILE A 56 -7.43 10.10 -9.09
C ILE A 56 -8.01 11.43 -8.56
N LEU A 57 -9.34 11.52 -8.40
CA LEU A 57 -9.99 12.71 -7.83
C LEU A 57 -9.56 12.95 -6.38
N VAL A 58 -9.59 11.90 -5.54
CA VAL A 58 -9.12 12.00 -4.15
C VAL A 58 -7.64 12.33 -4.09
N MET A 59 -6.82 11.81 -5.01
CA MET A 59 -5.40 12.19 -5.10
C MET A 59 -5.24 13.70 -5.33
N GLY A 60 -6.02 14.31 -6.22
CA GLY A 60 -6.00 15.76 -6.44
C GLY A 60 -6.48 16.58 -5.24
N ILE A 61 -7.54 16.12 -4.56
CA ILE A 61 -8.04 16.74 -3.32
C ILE A 61 -6.97 16.68 -2.23
N LEU A 62 -6.40 15.50 -1.99
CA LEU A 62 -5.37 15.29 -0.97
C LEU A 62 -4.09 16.05 -1.29
N TYR A 63 -3.71 16.20 -2.56
CA TYR A 63 -2.57 17.04 -2.94
C TYR A 63 -2.75 18.47 -2.41
N SER A 64 -3.93 19.06 -2.61
CA SER A 64 -4.24 20.40 -2.13
C SER A 64 -4.32 20.48 -0.60
N VAL A 65 -4.90 19.46 0.04
CA VAL A 65 -5.00 19.37 1.51
C VAL A 65 -3.61 19.23 2.14
N ASN A 66 -2.74 18.37 1.60
CA ASN A 66 -1.38 18.16 2.07
C ASN A 66 -0.56 19.44 2.00
N LEU A 67 -0.66 20.20 0.89
CA LEU A 67 0.00 21.49 0.77
C LEU A 67 -0.51 22.52 1.79
N ARG A 68 -1.81 22.54 2.10
CA ARG A 68 -2.35 23.44 3.14
C ARG A 68 -1.90 23.04 4.53
N ILE A 69 -1.86 21.74 4.83
CA ILE A 69 -1.37 21.20 6.11
C ILE A 69 0.11 21.56 6.29
N MET A 70 0.93 21.33 5.27
CA MET A 70 2.38 21.55 5.33
C MET A 70 2.78 23.03 5.21
N GLY A 71 1.99 23.85 4.51
CA GLY A 71 2.30 25.25 4.20
C GLY A 71 3.46 25.46 3.22
N ARG A 72 4.23 24.42 2.91
CA ARG A 72 5.33 24.39 1.93
C ARG A 72 5.39 23.01 1.28
N ALA A 73 6.02 22.91 0.11
CA ALA A 73 6.13 21.65 -0.62
C ALA A 73 7.01 20.61 0.09
N ASN A 74 8.02 21.06 0.86
CA ASN A 74 8.93 20.22 1.59
C ASN A 74 9.11 20.73 3.04
N ILE A 75 9.02 19.82 4.00
CA ILE A 75 9.31 20.08 5.42
C ILE A 75 10.43 19.13 5.87
N PRO A 76 11.60 19.65 6.28
CA PRO A 76 12.62 18.84 6.92
C PRO A 76 12.24 18.51 8.37
N ILE A 77 12.53 17.28 8.78
CA ILE A 77 12.21 16.68 10.09
C ILE A 77 13.50 16.09 10.74
N PHE A 78 14.67 16.22 10.10
CA PHE A 78 15.94 15.68 10.58
C PHE A 78 16.30 16.06 12.02
N SER A 79 15.90 17.25 12.48
CA SER A 79 16.23 17.78 13.80
C SER A 79 15.24 17.41 14.90
N GLN A 80 14.17 16.68 14.57
CA GLN A 80 13.13 16.32 15.53
C GLN A 80 13.34 14.90 16.08
N ALA A 81 12.86 14.65 17.30
CA ALA A 81 12.85 13.30 17.85
C ALA A 81 11.99 12.40 16.95
N ASN A 82 12.53 11.24 16.55
CA ASN A 82 11.86 10.27 15.70
C ASN A 82 11.69 8.95 16.45
N ILE A 83 10.79 8.08 15.98
CA ILE A 83 10.64 6.71 16.53
C ILE A 83 11.99 5.95 16.47
N PHE A 84 12.85 6.31 15.52
CA PHE A 84 14.14 5.69 15.26
C PHE A 84 15.31 6.24 16.08
N SER A 85 15.13 7.29 16.89
CA SER A 85 16.26 7.98 17.54
C SER A 85 17.01 7.11 18.56
N ASN A 86 16.35 6.12 19.19
CA ASN A 86 16.90 5.34 20.30
C ASN A 86 17.12 3.84 19.99
N PHE A 87 16.73 3.38 18.80
CA PHE A 87 16.77 1.96 18.44
C PHE A 87 17.18 1.79 16.98
N ASP A 88 17.67 0.60 16.64
CA ASP A 88 17.96 0.24 15.26
C ASP A 88 16.69 0.37 14.38
N PRO A 89 16.74 1.19 13.30
CA PRO A 89 15.63 1.36 12.39
C PRO A 89 15.09 0.04 11.83
N LEU A 90 15.96 -0.94 11.56
CA LEU A 90 15.55 -2.24 11.04
C LEU A 90 14.67 -2.99 12.05
N MET A 91 15.06 -2.99 13.32
CA MET A 91 14.31 -3.68 14.38
C MET A 91 12.91 -3.08 14.54
N ILE A 92 12.79 -1.75 14.54
CA ILE A 92 11.50 -1.06 14.62
C ILE A 92 10.63 -1.39 13.42
N ILE A 93 11.16 -1.30 12.20
CA ILE A 93 10.39 -1.57 10.98
C ILE A 93 9.88 -3.01 10.97
N ILE A 94 10.70 -3.97 11.39
CA ILE A 94 10.30 -5.38 11.49
C ILE A 94 9.18 -5.57 12.52
N ILE A 95 9.29 -4.94 13.70
CA ILE A 95 8.26 -5.02 14.74
C ILE A 95 6.94 -4.44 14.23
N ILE A 96 6.98 -3.26 13.63
CA ILE A 96 5.79 -2.60 13.08
C ILE A 96 5.17 -3.44 11.96
N ALA A 97 5.99 -3.92 11.02
CA ALA A 97 5.52 -4.79 9.95
C ALA A 97 4.89 -6.08 10.49
N ALA A 98 5.46 -6.67 11.54
CA ALA A 98 4.92 -7.84 12.21
C ALA A 98 3.57 -7.53 12.89
N ILE A 99 3.44 -6.39 13.57
CA ILE A 99 2.19 -5.94 14.20
C ILE A 99 1.09 -5.81 13.13
N PHE A 100 1.34 -5.09 12.04
CA PHE A 100 0.36 -4.92 10.96
C PHE A 100 0.04 -6.25 10.27
N LYS A 101 1.04 -7.11 10.07
CA LYS A 101 0.84 -8.44 9.49
C LYS A 101 -0.07 -9.30 10.38
N VAL A 102 0.22 -9.41 11.67
CA VAL A 102 -0.58 -10.21 12.61
C VAL A 102 -2.00 -9.63 12.74
N SER A 103 -2.12 -8.31 12.82
CA SER A 103 -3.41 -7.62 12.89
C SER A 103 -4.27 -7.89 11.64
N LEU A 104 -3.70 -7.77 10.44
CA LEU A 104 -4.39 -8.10 9.19
C LEU A 104 -4.74 -9.59 9.08
N ASP A 105 -3.82 -10.47 9.46
CA ASP A 105 -4.02 -11.92 9.43
C ASP A 105 -5.15 -12.37 10.35
N PHE A 106 -5.32 -11.68 11.48
CA PHE A 106 -6.42 -11.87 12.41
C PHE A 106 -7.71 -11.27 11.85
N PHE A 107 -7.67 -10.02 11.38
CA PHE A 107 -8.82 -9.34 10.77
C PHE A 107 -9.40 -10.14 9.59
N LEU A 108 -8.56 -10.66 8.70
CA LEU A 108 -8.98 -11.47 7.55
C LEU A 108 -9.52 -12.86 7.91
N ARG A 109 -9.46 -13.27 9.19
CA ARG A 109 -10.15 -14.45 9.74
C ARG A 109 -11.47 -14.11 10.42
N THR A 110 -11.78 -12.84 10.64
CA THR A 110 -13.08 -12.43 11.21
C THR A 110 -14.18 -12.51 10.15
N GLY A 111 -15.44 -12.53 10.58
CA GLY A 111 -16.59 -12.54 9.67
C GLY A 111 -16.55 -11.38 8.66
N LEU A 112 -16.25 -10.16 9.12
CA LEU A 112 -16.10 -8.99 8.23
C LEU A 112 -14.95 -9.16 7.22
N GLY A 113 -13.83 -9.74 7.65
CA GLY A 113 -12.70 -10.04 6.77
C GLY A 113 -13.02 -11.07 5.70
N TYR A 114 -13.78 -12.12 6.03
CA TYR A 114 -14.24 -13.11 5.06
C TYR A 114 -15.22 -12.50 4.05
N THR A 115 -16.15 -11.66 4.51
CA THR A 115 -17.08 -11.00 3.60
C THR A 115 -16.37 -10.01 2.69
N LEU A 116 -15.33 -9.31 3.19
CA LEU A 116 -14.50 -8.45 2.35
C LEU A 116 -13.81 -9.22 1.22
N LYS A 117 -13.29 -10.43 1.49
CA LYS A 117 -12.73 -11.31 0.46
C LYS A 117 -13.81 -11.80 -0.52
N ALA A 118 -14.94 -12.25 0.00
CA ALA A 118 -16.06 -12.72 -0.82
C ALA A 118 -16.58 -11.63 -1.77
N VAL A 119 -16.62 -10.37 -1.32
CA VAL A 119 -16.96 -9.20 -2.16
C VAL A 119 -15.94 -9.00 -3.28
N GLY A 120 -14.65 -9.27 -3.02
CA GLY A 120 -13.60 -9.20 -4.03
C GLY A 120 -13.70 -10.31 -5.09
N ASP A 121 -14.02 -11.53 -4.66
CA ASP A 121 -14.10 -12.70 -5.55
C ASP A 121 -15.40 -12.73 -6.37
N ASN A 122 -16.55 -12.57 -5.71
CA ASN A 122 -17.86 -12.58 -6.36
C ASN A 122 -18.85 -11.64 -5.64
N PRO A 123 -18.95 -10.37 -6.08
CA PRO A 123 -19.91 -9.43 -5.52
C PRO A 123 -21.37 -9.90 -5.66
N GLN A 124 -21.71 -10.62 -6.74
CA GLN A 124 -23.10 -11.05 -6.98
C GLN A 124 -23.57 -12.08 -5.93
N MET A 125 -22.68 -13.00 -5.55
CA MET A 125 -22.97 -13.99 -4.50
C MET A 125 -23.18 -13.31 -3.14
N VAL A 126 -22.35 -12.32 -2.79
CA VAL A 126 -22.54 -11.58 -1.54
C VAL A 126 -23.85 -10.79 -1.55
N LYS A 127 -24.25 -10.26 -2.72
CA LYS A 127 -25.56 -9.60 -2.88
C LYS A 127 -26.72 -10.53 -2.62
N SER A 128 -26.67 -11.79 -3.08
CA SER A 128 -27.74 -12.76 -2.87
C SER A 128 -27.84 -13.21 -1.40
N LEU A 129 -26.79 -13.03 -0.61
CA LEU A 129 -26.79 -13.27 0.84
C LEU A 129 -27.35 -12.08 1.64
N GLY A 130 -27.87 -11.04 0.99
CA GLY A 130 -28.50 -9.89 1.64
C GLY A 130 -27.51 -8.90 2.28
N ILE A 131 -26.21 -9.03 2.00
CA ILE A 131 -25.18 -8.17 2.57
C ILE A 131 -24.93 -6.96 1.68
N ASP A 132 -24.84 -5.78 2.29
CA ASP A 132 -24.52 -4.54 1.60
C ASP A 132 -23.03 -4.48 1.17
N ILE A 133 -22.82 -4.71 -0.12
CA ILE A 133 -21.50 -4.64 -0.78
C ILE A 133 -20.88 -3.25 -0.65
N GLY A 134 -21.70 -2.20 -0.67
CA GLY A 134 -21.25 -0.82 -0.64
C GLY A 134 -20.50 -0.51 0.66
N LYS A 135 -21.12 -0.82 1.81
CA LYS A 135 -20.51 -0.63 3.13
C LYS A 135 -19.20 -1.40 3.27
N ILE A 136 -19.13 -2.62 2.74
CA ILE A 136 -17.92 -3.45 2.80
C ILE A 136 -16.79 -2.86 1.94
N LYS A 137 -17.11 -2.36 0.75
CA LYS A 137 -16.14 -1.67 -0.10
C LYS A 137 -15.60 -0.39 0.56
N ILE A 138 -16.48 0.43 1.14
CA ILE A 138 -16.09 1.65 1.86
C ILE A 138 -15.15 1.27 3.01
N PHE A 139 -15.51 0.28 3.82
CA PHE A 139 -14.69 -0.19 4.92
C PHE A 139 -13.30 -0.68 4.46
N GLY A 140 -13.24 -1.46 3.38
CA GLY A 140 -11.97 -1.91 2.80
C GLY A 140 -11.08 -0.74 2.32
N LEU A 141 -11.68 0.27 1.68
CA LEU A 141 -10.98 1.48 1.22
C LEU A 141 -10.49 2.35 2.39
N MET A 142 -11.29 2.46 3.47
CA MET A 142 -10.88 3.11 4.71
C MET A 142 -9.64 2.43 5.28
N LEU A 143 -9.73 1.13 5.57
CA LEU A 143 -8.64 0.36 6.18
C LEU A 143 -7.37 0.42 5.35
N SER A 144 -7.48 0.25 4.02
CA SER A 144 -6.34 0.32 3.12
C SER A 144 -5.66 1.70 3.15
N ASN A 145 -6.41 2.80 3.05
CA ASN A 145 -5.79 4.13 3.04
C ASN A 145 -5.25 4.55 4.43
N GLY A 146 -5.85 4.07 5.52
CA GLY A 146 -5.30 4.24 6.88
C GLY A 146 -3.93 3.59 7.04
N MET A 147 -3.77 2.34 6.58
CA MET A 147 -2.50 1.63 6.60
C MET A 147 -1.43 2.30 5.70
N VAL A 148 -1.84 2.77 4.53
CA VAL A 148 -0.94 3.47 3.60
C VAL A 148 -0.47 4.81 4.18
N ALA A 149 -1.37 5.57 4.83
CA ALA A 149 -0.99 6.81 5.49
C ALA A 149 -0.05 6.55 6.68
N PHE A 150 -0.31 5.52 7.47
CA PHE A 150 0.60 5.12 8.55
C PHE A 150 2.00 4.78 8.01
N SER A 151 2.09 4.03 6.91
CA SER A 151 3.36 3.73 6.22
C SER A 151 4.07 5.01 5.74
N GLY A 152 3.32 5.97 5.18
CA GLY A 152 3.85 7.28 4.79
C GLY A 152 4.40 8.08 5.97
N SER A 153 3.77 8.01 7.13
CA SER A 153 4.26 8.66 8.35
C SER A 153 5.60 8.08 8.82
N ILE A 154 5.79 6.76 8.70
CA ILE A 154 7.04 6.09 9.05
C ILE A 154 8.12 6.43 8.05
N MET A 155 7.78 6.42 6.75
CA MET A 155 8.72 6.77 5.69
C MET A 155 9.25 8.20 5.85
N ALA A 156 8.40 9.17 6.20
CA ALA A 156 8.82 10.55 6.43
C ALA A 156 9.75 10.69 7.64
N GLN A 157 9.50 9.92 8.71
CA GLN A 157 10.38 9.86 9.88
C GLN A 157 11.73 9.19 9.58
N TYR A 158 11.72 8.15 8.74
CA TYR A 158 12.95 7.46 8.33
C TYR A 158 13.79 8.32 7.38
N SER A 159 13.13 8.98 6.41
CA SER A 159 13.80 9.82 5.41
C SER A 159 14.24 11.17 5.99
N GLY A 160 13.64 11.60 7.11
CA GLY A 160 13.95 12.87 7.77
C GLY A 160 13.35 14.10 7.08
N PHE A 161 12.45 13.92 6.12
CA PHE A 161 11.69 14.99 5.48
C PHE A 161 10.36 14.47 4.94
N SER A 162 9.42 15.40 4.70
CA SER A 162 8.16 15.14 4.03
C SER A 162 8.06 16.04 2.81
N ASP A 163 7.95 15.45 1.63
CA ASP A 163 7.75 16.15 0.36
C ASP A 163 6.37 15.81 -0.23
N ILE A 164 5.74 16.76 -0.91
CA ILE A 164 4.43 16.56 -1.55
C ILE A 164 4.44 15.43 -2.60
N SER A 165 5.58 15.19 -3.23
CA SER A 165 5.80 14.22 -4.30
C SER A 165 6.18 12.82 -3.78
N MET A 166 6.38 12.64 -2.47
CA MET A 166 6.88 11.37 -1.91
C MET A 166 5.93 10.19 -2.11
N GLY A 167 4.63 10.45 -2.26
CA GLY A 167 3.63 9.42 -2.53
C GLY A 167 3.48 9.02 -3.99
N ILE A 168 4.12 9.75 -4.93
CA ILE A 168 3.99 9.49 -6.36
C ILE A 168 4.70 8.18 -6.71
N GLY A 169 3.92 7.17 -7.12
CA GLY A 169 4.43 5.85 -7.51
C GLY A 169 4.29 4.79 -6.41
N THR A 170 3.82 5.14 -5.22
CA THR A 170 3.62 4.17 -4.12
C THR A 170 2.61 3.09 -4.49
N LEU A 171 1.55 3.41 -5.26
CA LEU A 171 0.64 2.42 -5.83
C LEU A 171 1.38 1.38 -6.69
N ILE A 172 2.29 1.83 -7.56
CA ILE A 172 3.04 0.96 -8.47
C ILE A 172 3.95 0.03 -7.65
N LEU A 173 4.65 0.55 -6.64
CA LEU A 173 5.49 -0.23 -5.72
C LEU A 173 4.68 -1.31 -4.98
N GLY A 174 3.48 -0.98 -4.52
CA GLY A 174 2.58 -1.92 -3.85
C GLY A 174 2.11 -3.04 -4.77
N ILE A 175 1.62 -2.70 -5.97
CA ILE A 175 1.17 -3.68 -6.97
C ILE A 175 2.35 -4.56 -7.43
N ALA A 176 3.53 -3.98 -7.65
CA ALA A 176 4.75 -4.71 -7.99
C ALA A 176 5.09 -5.78 -6.95
N SER A 177 5.07 -5.40 -5.67
CA SER A 177 5.33 -6.30 -4.55
C SER A 177 4.36 -7.48 -4.53
N ILE A 178 3.08 -7.23 -4.78
CA ILE A 178 2.05 -8.28 -4.82
C ILE A 178 2.28 -9.23 -5.99
N ILE A 179 2.56 -8.69 -7.19
CA ILE A 179 2.80 -9.49 -8.40
C ILE A 179 4.05 -10.35 -8.23
N ILE A 180 5.16 -9.78 -7.76
CA ILE A 180 6.41 -10.51 -7.56
C ILE A 180 6.22 -11.60 -6.49
N GLY A 181 5.62 -11.25 -5.35
CA GLY A 181 5.39 -12.19 -4.27
C GLY A 181 4.52 -13.39 -4.67
N THR A 182 3.48 -13.17 -5.46
CA THR A 182 2.56 -14.24 -5.90
C THR A 182 3.05 -15.02 -7.12
N SER A 183 3.88 -14.41 -7.98
CA SER A 183 4.44 -15.04 -9.18
C SER A 183 5.68 -15.90 -8.88
N VAL A 184 6.56 -15.42 -8.00
CA VAL A 184 7.84 -16.09 -7.71
C VAL A 184 7.65 -17.24 -6.72
N ILE A 185 6.82 -17.05 -5.70
CA ILE A 185 6.66 -18.02 -4.61
C ILE A 185 5.45 -18.90 -4.91
N LYS A 186 5.69 -20.20 -5.13
CA LYS A 186 4.59 -21.17 -5.29
C LYS A 186 3.76 -21.22 -4.00
N LYS A 187 2.42 -21.14 -4.12
CA LYS A 187 1.48 -21.27 -2.99
C LYS A 187 1.72 -22.61 -2.27
N GLY A 188 2.43 -22.57 -1.14
CA GLY A 188 2.46 -23.67 -0.18
C GLY A 188 1.19 -23.66 0.69
N ARG A 189 0.76 -24.82 1.20
CA ARG A 189 -0.48 -25.00 1.98
C ARG A 189 -0.55 -24.12 3.24
N TYR A 190 0.59 -23.62 3.73
CA TYR A 190 0.72 -22.79 4.93
C TYR A 190 1.07 -21.31 4.67
N LEU A 191 1.38 -20.92 3.43
CA LEU A 191 1.77 -19.54 3.11
C LEU A 191 0.53 -18.68 2.85
N ARG A 192 0.27 -17.72 3.74
CA ARG A 192 -0.78 -16.73 3.54
C ARG A 192 -0.36 -15.68 2.53
N GLU A 193 -1.33 -15.13 1.81
CA GLU A 193 -1.11 -14.08 0.81
C GLU A 193 -0.39 -12.85 1.39
N THR A 194 -0.71 -12.47 2.63
CA THR A 194 -0.01 -11.39 3.36
C THR A 194 1.49 -11.63 3.49
N THR A 195 1.93 -12.88 3.70
CA THR A 195 3.34 -13.23 3.82
C THR A 195 4.03 -13.27 2.46
N LEU A 196 3.31 -13.67 1.41
CA LEU A 196 3.80 -13.61 0.02
C LEU A 196 4.08 -12.17 -0.40
N VAL A 197 3.21 -11.23 -0.04
CA VAL A 197 3.39 -9.81 -0.38
C VAL A 197 4.62 -9.24 0.34
N ILE A 198 4.82 -9.54 1.63
CA ILE A 198 6.00 -9.08 2.37
C ILE A 198 7.29 -9.62 1.73
N ALA A 199 7.32 -10.91 1.41
CA ALA A 199 8.47 -11.51 0.72
C ALA A 199 8.69 -10.89 -0.66
N GLY A 200 7.61 -10.61 -1.40
CA GLY A 200 7.64 -9.91 -2.69
C GLY A 200 8.23 -8.50 -2.59
N THR A 201 7.86 -7.73 -1.56
CA THR A 201 8.46 -6.42 -1.30
C THR A 201 9.96 -6.51 -1.02
N ILE A 202 10.41 -7.52 -0.25
CA ILE A 202 11.85 -7.71 0.03
C ILE A 202 12.60 -8.04 -1.27
N ILE A 203 12.10 -8.98 -2.07
CA ILE A 203 12.70 -9.34 -3.38
C ILE A 203 12.77 -8.12 -4.29
N TYR A 204 11.70 -7.33 -4.32
CA TYR A 204 11.64 -6.11 -5.11
C TYR A 204 12.70 -5.09 -4.66
N GLN A 205 12.86 -4.87 -3.36
CA GLN A 205 13.87 -3.95 -2.83
C GLN A 205 15.30 -4.44 -3.07
N ILE A 206 15.56 -5.74 -2.98
CA ILE A 206 16.86 -6.33 -3.33
C ILE A 206 17.19 -6.07 -4.82
N THR A 207 16.19 -6.20 -5.69
CA THR A 207 16.34 -5.93 -7.13
C THR A 207 16.73 -4.47 -7.38
N ILE A 208 16.05 -3.53 -6.72
CA ILE A 208 16.37 -2.10 -6.79
C ILE A 208 17.76 -1.81 -6.23
N TYR A 209 18.14 -2.44 -5.12
CA TYR A 209 19.48 -2.30 -4.53
C TYR A 209 20.59 -2.74 -5.50
N PHE A 210 20.45 -3.89 -6.16
CA PHE A 210 21.40 -4.33 -7.19
C PHE A 210 21.47 -3.36 -8.38
N ALA A 211 20.32 -2.81 -8.80
CA ALA A 211 20.29 -1.81 -9.86
C ALA A 211 20.98 -0.50 -9.46
N MET A 212 20.88 -0.08 -8.20
CA MET A 212 21.63 1.07 -7.67
C MET A 212 23.14 0.82 -7.69
N ASN A 213 23.58 -0.39 -7.35
CA ASN A 213 25.00 -0.77 -7.37
C ASN A 213 25.62 -0.79 -8.78
N THR A 214 24.80 -0.83 -9.85
CA THR A 214 25.29 -0.67 -11.24
C THR A 214 25.55 0.79 -11.64
N GLY A 215 25.45 1.74 -10.71
CA GLY A 215 25.77 3.16 -10.94
C GLY A 215 24.61 4.00 -11.50
N LEU A 216 23.38 3.48 -11.43
CA LEU A 216 22.18 4.16 -11.95
C LEU A 216 21.70 5.24 -10.98
N THR A 217 21.23 6.37 -11.50
CA THR A 217 20.80 7.48 -10.65
C THR A 217 19.44 7.20 -10.00
N PRO A 218 19.10 7.84 -8.86
CA PRO A 218 17.80 7.67 -8.20
C PRO A 218 16.57 7.98 -9.09
N VAL A 219 16.75 8.80 -10.13
CA VAL A 219 15.70 9.14 -11.10
C VAL A 219 15.39 7.94 -12.01
N ASP A 220 16.43 7.21 -12.41
CA ASP A 220 16.32 6.01 -13.26
C ASP A 220 15.66 4.83 -12.52
N LEU A 221 15.62 4.87 -11.19
CA LEU A 221 14.98 3.82 -10.38
C LEU A 221 13.49 3.66 -10.67
N LYS A 222 12.77 4.75 -11.02
CA LYS A 222 11.36 4.65 -11.42
C LYS A 222 11.18 3.94 -12.77
N MET A 223 12.14 4.12 -13.68
CA MET A 223 12.15 3.42 -14.96
C MET A 223 12.43 1.94 -14.75
N ILE A 224 13.45 1.60 -13.96
CA ILE A 224 13.84 0.22 -13.65
C ILE A 224 12.71 -0.51 -12.91
N ALA A 225 12.11 0.14 -11.92
CA ALA A 225 10.92 -0.35 -11.22
C ALA A 225 9.84 -0.80 -12.20
N SER A 226 9.54 0.04 -13.19
CA SER A 226 8.52 -0.23 -14.21
C SER A 226 8.93 -1.37 -15.14
N VAL A 227 10.19 -1.41 -15.57
CA VAL A 227 10.73 -2.50 -16.42
C VAL A 227 10.71 -3.84 -15.69
N VAL A 228 11.13 -3.88 -14.42
CA VAL A 228 11.10 -5.08 -13.58
C VAL A 228 9.67 -5.63 -13.49
N ILE A 229 8.68 -4.76 -13.27
CA ILE A 229 7.27 -5.17 -13.24
C ILE A 229 6.84 -5.78 -14.57
N VAL A 230 7.16 -5.13 -15.70
CA VAL A 230 6.82 -5.64 -17.03
C VAL A 230 7.45 -7.01 -17.29
N ILE A 231 8.71 -7.22 -16.93
CA ILE A 231 9.41 -8.50 -17.08
C ILE A 231 8.73 -9.58 -16.22
N PHE A 232 8.51 -9.31 -14.93
CA PHE A 232 7.88 -10.28 -14.02
C PHE A 232 6.43 -10.60 -14.43
N MET A 233 5.67 -9.62 -14.89
CA MET A 233 4.33 -9.82 -15.44
C MET A 233 4.36 -10.64 -16.72
N GLY A 234 5.29 -10.34 -17.64
CA GLY A 234 5.47 -11.10 -18.88
C GLY A 234 5.75 -12.57 -18.61
N VAL A 235 6.72 -12.87 -17.74
CA VAL A 235 7.06 -14.24 -17.34
C VAL A 235 5.89 -14.94 -16.64
N SER A 236 5.16 -14.23 -15.77
CA SER A 236 3.98 -14.78 -15.07
C SER A 236 2.87 -15.17 -16.06
N ASN A 237 2.53 -14.27 -16.99
CA ASN A 237 1.49 -14.51 -17.98
C ASN A 237 1.84 -15.64 -18.95
N MET A 238 3.12 -15.79 -19.34
CA MET A 238 3.58 -16.90 -20.16
C MET A 238 3.40 -18.25 -19.45
N LYS A 239 3.81 -18.36 -18.19
CA LYS A 239 3.62 -19.58 -17.37
C LYS A 239 2.13 -19.90 -17.18
N ALA A 240 1.29 -18.88 -16.97
CA ALA A 240 -0.15 -19.06 -16.85
C ALA A 240 -0.79 -19.57 -18.16
N SER A 241 -0.33 -19.07 -19.30
CA SER A 241 -0.75 -19.48 -20.64
C SER A 241 -0.35 -20.93 -20.95
N GLU A 242 0.88 -21.33 -20.63
CA GLU A 242 1.36 -22.71 -20.79
C GLU A 242 0.56 -23.71 -19.94
N SER A 243 0.21 -23.36 -18.69
CA SER A 243 -0.61 -24.23 -17.84
C SER A 243 -2.04 -24.42 -18.37
N LYS A 244 -2.64 -23.38 -18.97
CA LYS A 244 -3.97 -23.46 -19.61
C LYS A 244 -3.93 -24.27 -20.90
N ARG A 245 -2.82 -24.20 -21.66
CA ARG A 245 -2.62 -24.96 -22.90
C ARG A 245 -2.42 -26.45 -22.63
N GLY A 246 -1.70 -26.81 -21.54
CA GLY A 246 -1.55 -28.20 -21.10
C GLY A 246 -2.86 -28.84 -20.65
N ARG A 247 -3.74 -28.13 -19.92
CA ARG A 247 -5.06 -28.65 -19.52
C ARG A 247 -5.99 -28.91 -20.71
N ARG A 248 -6.01 -28.01 -21.71
CA ARG A 248 -6.80 -28.20 -22.93
C ARG A 248 -6.35 -29.37 -23.80
N MET A 249 -5.10 -29.81 -23.71
CA MET A 249 -4.62 -31.00 -24.44
C MET A 249 -5.02 -32.30 -23.74
N ILE A 250 -5.19 -32.29 -22.41
CA ILE A 250 -5.64 -33.45 -21.64
C ILE A 250 -7.16 -33.60 -21.72
N ASP A 251 -7.92 -32.50 -21.71
CA ASP A 251 -9.39 -32.54 -21.84
C ASP A 251 -9.87 -32.91 -23.27
N ASN A 252 -8.97 -32.85 -24.26
CA ASN A 252 -9.25 -33.18 -25.67
C ASN A 252 -8.61 -34.52 -26.12
N ALA A 253 -8.02 -35.28 -25.20
CA ALA A 253 -7.42 -36.60 -25.44
C ALA A 253 -8.24 -37.69 -24.74
#